data_AF-A0A1S9CGJ6-F1
#
_entry.id   AF-A0A1S9CGJ6-F1
#
_cell.length_a   1.000
_cell.length_b   1.000
_cell.length_c   1.000
_cell.angle_alpha   90.00
_cell.angle_beta   90.00
_cell.angle_gamma   90.00
#
_symmetry.space_group_name_H-M   'P 1'
#
loop_
_entity.id
_entity.type
_entity.pdbx_description
1 polymer ?
#
loop_
_entity_poly.entity_id
_entity_poly.type
_entity_poly.pdbx_seq_one_letter_code
_entity_poly.pdbx_strand_id
1 'polypeptide(L)'
;MTKNKKDTKKNSAKQAAAFSQLMQVVNTSEKHLKNFIIYLETVFDDQAMTFTEEIKGYRTKINTAKEEGLAEGKAEGKAEGKAEGQEEGIIKVAKNLLKDGFEIDRIMKNTGLSEERLKNLDLEINSYSINDNMYNKILKE
;
A
#
# COMPACT_ATOMS: atom_id res chain seq x y z
N MET A 1 -62.33 -76.46 1.00
CA MET A 1 -61.94 -75.04 1.20
C MET A 1 -60.42 -74.95 1.42
N THR A 2 -59.59 -75.00 0.37
CA THR A 2 -58.11 -75.08 0.53
C THR A 2 -57.33 -74.19 -0.44
N LYS A 3 -57.97 -73.21 -1.09
CA LYS A 3 -57.29 -72.24 -1.96
C LYS A 3 -56.71 -71.02 -1.23
N ASN A 4 -56.69 -70.95 0.10
CA ASN A 4 -56.53 -69.66 0.79
C ASN A 4 -55.22 -69.43 1.60
N LYS A 5 -54.32 -70.42 1.71
CA LYS A 5 -53.04 -70.27 2.47
C LYS A 5 -51.78 -70.11 1.59
N LYS A 6 -51.77 -70.69 0.39
CA LYS A 6 -50.61 -70.63 -0.53
C LYS A 6 -50.61 -69.33 -1.33
N ASP A 7 -51.79 -68.86 -1.72
CA ASP A 7 -51.98 -67.60 -2.44
C ASP A 7 -51.78 -66.37 -1.53
N THR A 8 -52.14 -66.46 -0.25
CA THR A 8 -51.86 -65.43 0.77
C THR A 8 -50.37 -65.28 1.09
N LYS A 9 -49.62 -66.39 1.26
CA LYS A 9 -48.15 -66.34 1.44
C LYS A 9 -47.41 -65.81 0.20
N LYS A 10 -47.89 -66.13 -1.00
CA LYS A 10 -47.30 -65.63 -2.26
C LYS A 10 -47.57 -64.13 -2.43
N ASN A 11 -48.73 -63.65 -2.03
CA ASN A 11 -49.06 -62.22 -2.04
C ASN A 11 -48.25 -61.44 -0.98
N SER A 12 -48.05 -61.98 0.23
CA SER A 12 -47.25 -61.32 1.26
C SER A 12 -45.77 -61.24 0.86
N ALA A 13 -45.21 -62.28 0.24
CA ALA A 13 -43.83 -62.27 -0.25
C ALA A 13 -43.63 -61.25 -1.39
N LYS A 14 -44.61 -61.13 -2.30
CA LYS A 14 -44.58 -60.11 -3.36
C LYS A 14 -44.65 -58.68 -2.81
N GLN A 15 -45.48 -58.45 -1.79
CA GLN A 15 -45.57 -57.15 -1.12
C GLN A 15 -44.27 -56.80 -0.39
N ALA A 16 -43.64 -57.75 0.29
CA ALA A 16 -42.35 -57.55 0.94
C ALA A 16 -41.22 -57.24 -0.07
N ALA A 17 -41.18 -57.94 -1.21
CA ALA A 17 -40.23 -57.66 -2.27
C ALA A 17 -40.43 -56.26 -2.90
N ALA A 18 -41.68 -55.88 -3.17
CA ALA A 18 -42.02 -54.54 -3.68
C ALA A 18 -41.63 -53.44 -2.67
N PHE A 19 -41.89 -53.65 -1.37
CA PHE A 19 -41.47 -52.71 -0.33
C PHE A 19 -39.94 -52.61 -0.23
N SER A 20 -39.22 -53.74 -0.30
CA SER A 20 -37.75 -53.73 -0.27
C SER A 20 -37.16 -53.00 -1.49
N GLN A 21 -37.75 -53.16 -2.68
CA GLN A 21 -37.34 -52.44 -3.87
C GLN A 21 -37.58 -50.92 -3.72
N LEU A 22 -38.76 -50.53 -3.21
CA LEU A 22 -39.05 -49.13 -2.91
C LEU A 22 -38.04 -48.53 -1.92
N MET A 23 -37.73 -49.24 -0.84
CA MET A 23 -36.74 -48.80 0.14
C MET A 23 -35.34 -48.66 -0.46
N GLN A 24 -34.94 -49.59 -1.34
CA GLN A 24 -33.65 -49.48 -2.03
C GLN A 24 -33.59 -48.24 -2.94
N VAL A 25 -34.66 -47.95 -3.67
CA VAL A 25 -34.76 -46.76 -4.52
C VAL A 25 -34.67 -45.49 -3.69
N VAL A 26 -35.42 -45.42 -2.58
CA VAL A 26 -35.40 -44.28 -1.65
C VAL A 26 -34.00 -44.07 -1.06
N ASN A 27 -33.38 -45.11 -0.52
CA ASN A 27 -32.03 -45.02 0.08
C ASN A 27 -30.97 -44.62 -0.96
N THR A 28 -31.08 -45.15 -2.18
CA THR A 28 -30.16 -44.81 -3.27
C THR A 28 -30.33 -43.34 -3.66
N SER A 29 -31.58 -42.87 -3.78
CA SER A 29 -31.89 -41.46 -4.03
C SER A 29 -31.35 -40.56 -2.92
N GLU A 30 -31.52 -40.92 -1.66
CA GLU A 30 -31.00 -40.16 -0.52
C GLU A 30 -29.46 -40.08 -0.56
N LYS A 31 -28.79 -41.19 -0.89
CA LYS A 31 -27.33 -41.21 -1.07
C LYS A 31 -26.88 -40.27 -2.19
N HIS A 32 -27.58 -40.26 -3.32
CA HIS A 32 -27.25 -39.35 -4.42
C HIS A 32 -27.46 -37.88 -4.04
N LEU A 33 -28.53 -37.57 -3.29
CA LEU A 33 -28.77 -36.22 -2.78
C LEU A 33 -27.66 -35.77 -1.82
N LYS A 34 -27.27 -36.64 -0.88
CA LYS A 34 -26.15 -36.37 0.04
C LYS A 34 -24.84 -36.12 -0.70
N ASN A 35 -24.52 -36.96 -1.69
CA ASN A 35 -23.31 -36.78 -2.49
C ASN A 35 -23.33 -35.48 -3.30
N PHE A 36 -24.50 -35.08 -3.81
CA PHE A 36 -24.65 -33.82 -4.52
C PHE A 36 -24.46 -32.61 -3.60
N ILE A 37 -25.03 -32.64 -2.39
CA ILE A 37 -24.82 -31.59 -1.38
C ILE A 37 -23.33 -31.45 -1.03
N ILE A 38 -22.66 -32.57 -0.73
CA ILE A 38 -21.23 -32.57 -0.41
C ILE A 38 -20.39 -31.98 -1.55
N TYR A 39 -20.71 -32.35 -2.80
CA TYR A 39 -20.04 -31.78 -3.97
C TYR A 39 -20.22 -30.26 -4.03
N LEU A 40 -21.45 -29.77 -3.81
CA LEU A 40 -21.73 -28.33 -3.81
C LEU A 40 -20.97 -27.61 -2.70
N GLU A 41 -21.02 -28.11 -1.46
CA GLU A 41 -20.30 -27.54 -0.31
C GLU A 41 -18.80 -27.44 -0.59
N THR A 42 -18.19 -28.52 -1.12
CA THR A 42 -16.76 -28.54 -1.45
C THR A 42 -16.40 -27.48 -2.49
N VAL A 43 -17.22 -27.33 -3.53
CA VAL A 43 -16.99 -26.34 -4.59
C VAL A 43 -17.15 -24.92 -4.05
N PHE A 44 -18.15 -24.67 -3.21
CA PHE A 44 -18.35 -23.36 -2.59
C PHE A 44 -17.21 -22.98 -1.64
N ASP A 45 -16.73 -23.93 -0.83
CA ASP A 45 -15.62 -23.69 0.10
C ASP A 45 -14.31 -23.38 -0.64
N ASP A 46 -14.00 -24.12 -1.71
CA ASP A 46 -12.82 -23.88 -2.55
C ASP A 46 -12.88 -22.51 -3.26
N GLN A 47 -14.04 -22.14 -3.79
CA GLN A 47 -14.25 -20.81 -4.37
C GLN A 47 -14.14 -19.69 -3.33
N ALA A 48 -14.64 -19.90 -2.11
CA ALA A 48 -14.51 -18.92 -1.03
C ALA A 48 -13.06 -18.78 -0.56
N MET A 49 -12.32 -19.89 -0.50
CA MET A 49 -10.90 -19.90 -0.12
C MET A 49 -10.04 -19.17 -1.16
N THR A 50 -10.19 -19.51 -2.44
CA THR A 50 -9.44 -18.86 -3.54
C THR A 50 -9.67 -17.35 -3.59
N PHE A 51 -10.92 -16.90 -3.46
CA PHE A 51 -11.25 -15.48 -3.39
C PHE A 51 -10.62 -14.76 -2.18
N THR A 52 -10.60 -15.43 -1.02
CA THR A 52 -9.98 -14.88 0.20
C THR A 52 -8.47 -14.72 0.05
N GLU A 53 -7.80 -15.69 -0.57
CA GLU A 53 -6.36 -15.63 -0.82
C GLU A 53 -6.01 -14.50 -1.80
N GLU A 54 -6.81 -14.32 -2.84
CA GLU A 54 -6.62 -13.25 -3.81
C GLU A 54 -6.74 -11.85 -3.16
N ILE A 55 -7.80 -11.63 -2.37
CA ILE A 55 -7.97 -10.38 -1.59
C ILE A 55 -6.79 -10.15 -0.65
N LYS A 56 -6.34 -11.20 0.04
CA LYS A 56 -5.19 -11.12 0.95
C LYS A 56 -3.92 -10.73 0.18
N GLY A 57 -3.71 -11.31 -1.00
CA GLY A 57 -2.60 -10.98 -1.89
C GLY A 57 -2.60 -9.51 -2.30
N TYR A 58 -3.75 -8.98 -2.73
CA TYR A 58 -3.88 -7.55 -3.06
C TYR A 58 -3.62 -6.64 -1.86
N ARG A 59 -4.19 -6.97 -0.69
CA ARG A 59 -3.96 -6.20 0.54
C ARG A 59 -2.48 -6.16 0.91
N THR A 60 -1.78 -7.29 0.84
CA THR A 60 -0.33 -7.35 1.09
C THR A 60 0.42 -6.45 0.12
N LYS A 61 0.16 -6.55 -1.19
CA LYS A 61 0.83 -5.70 -2.19
C LYS A 61 0.62 -4.20 -1.93
N ILE A 62 -0.61 -3.80 -1.61
CA ILE A 62 -0.93 -2.40 -1.30
C ILE A 62 -0.19 -1.93 -0.05
N ASN A 63 -0.17 -2.74 1.00
CA ASN A 63 0.52 -2.41 2.24
C ASN A 63 2.03 -2.28 2.03
N THR A 64 2.65 -3.24 1.33
CA THR A 64 4.07 -3.20 0.99
C THR A 64 4.42 -1.97 0.17
N ALA A 65 3.66 -1.68 -0.90
CA ALA A 65 3.90 -0.48 -1.71
C ALA A 65 3.77 0.82 -0.91
N LYS A 66 2.82 0.87 0.03
CA LYS A 66 2.66 2.03 0.93
C LYS A 66 3.83 2.17 1.90
N GLU A 67 4.30 1.07 2.47
CA GLU A 67 5.45 1.06 3.38
C GLU A 67 6.73 1.48 2.66
N GLU A 68 6.97 0.95 1.46
CA GLU A 68 8.11 1.32 0.60
C GLU A 68 8.06 2.81 0.25
N GLY A 69 6.94 3.32 -0.26
CA GLY A 69 6.80 4.74 -0.60
C GLY A 69 6.97 5.68 0.60
N LEU A 70 6.51 5.27 1.80
CA LEU A 70 6.74 6.04 3.03
C LEU A 70 8.22 6.02 3.46
N ALA A 71 8.89 4.88 3.31
CA ALA A 71 10.30 4.73 3.65
C ALA A 71 11.18 5.56 2.70
N GLU A 72 10.95 5.45 1.39
CA GLU A 72 11.65 6.22 0.35
C GLU A 72 11.43 7.71 0.54
N GLY A 73 10.18 8.17 0.61
CA GLY A 73 9.89 9.60 0.78
C GLY A 73 10.47 10.19 2.07
N LYS A 74 10.55 9.41 3.16
CA LYS A 74 11.21 9.84 4.40
C LYS A 74 12.73 9.91 4.25
N ALA A 75 13.33 8.97 3.52
CA ALA A 75 14.77 8.95 3.28
C ALA A 75 15.19 10.13 2.39
N GLU A 76 14.48 10.34 1.28
CA GLU A 76 14.71 11.44 0.35
C GLU A 76 14.51 12.79 1.03
N GLY A 77 13.34 13.00 1.67
CA GLY A 77 13.07 14.28 2.34
C GLY A 77 14.05 14.60 3.47
N LYS A 78 14.59 13.58 4.16
CA LYS A 78 15.65 13.79 5.17
C LYS A 78 16.99 14.13 4.53
N ALA A 79 17.33 13.51 3.41
CA ALA A 79 18.58 13.78 2.70
C ALA A 79 18.57 15.18 2.08
N GLU A 80 17.51 15.52 1.35
CA GLU A 80 17.30 16.84 0.75
C GLU A 80 17.27 17.93 1.81
N GLY A 81 16.41 17.80 2.83
CA GLY A 81 16.31 18.81 3.89
C GLY A 81 17.61 18.99 4.68
N LYS A 82 18.44 17.96 4.82
CA LYS A 82 19.77 18.09 5.43
C LYS A 82 20.74 18.83 4.50
N ALA A 83 20.75 18.51 3.21
CA ALA A 83 21.63 19.16 2.24
C ALA A 83 21.28 20.65 2.08
N GLU A 84 20.00 20.96 1.86
CA GLU A 84 19.48 22.33 1.76
C GLU A 84 19.76 23.12 3.04
N GLY A 85 19.45 22.56 4.21
CA GLY A 85 19.69 23.24 5.49
C GLY A 85 21.18 23.49 5.77
N GLN A 86 22.07 22.59 5.34
CA GLN A 86 23.52 22.81 5.42
C GLN A 86 23.98 23.92 4.49
N GLU A 87 23.51 23.92 3.24
CA GLU A 87 23.85 24.96 2.26
C GLU A 87 23.33 26.34 2.70
N GLU A 88 22.06 26.44 3.09
CA GLU A 88 21.46 27.67 3.60
C GLU A 88 22.21 28.21 4.83
N GLY A 89 22.59 27.32 5.74
CA GLY A 89 23.39 27.66 6.92
C GLY A 89 24.75 28.26 6.54
N ILE A 90 25.47 27.61 5.63
CA ILE A 90 26.77 28.08 5.13
C ILE A 90 26.62 29.44 4.42
N ILE A 91 25.63 29.58 3.56
CA ILE A 91 25.33 30.83 2.84
C ILE A 91 25.01 31.96 3.82
N LYS A 92 24.17 31.70 4.84
CA LYS A 92 23.80 32.69 5.85
C LYS A 92 25.02 33.19 6.62
N VAL A 93 25.89 32.26 7.05
CA VAL A 93 27.13 32.61 7.75
C VAL A 93 28.05 33.43 6.83
N ALA A 94 28.25 33.00 5.58
CA ALA A 94 29.07 33.73 4.62
C ALA A 94 28.55 35.16 4.37
N LYS A 95 27.23 35.33 4.20
CA LYS A 95 26.61 36.66 4.03
C LYS A 95 26.85 37.57 5.24
N ASN A 96 26.78 37.04 6.45
CA ASN A 96 27.04 37.83 7.66
C ASN A 96 28.52 38.24 7.74
N LEU A 97 29.45 37.32 7.47
CA LEU A 97 30.88 37.62 7.48
C LEU A 97 31.27 38.67 6.42
N LEU A 98 30.68 38.62 5.23
CA LEU A 98 30.87 39.64 4.20
C LEU A 98 30.38 41.01 4.68
N LYS A 99 29.18 41.08 5.27
CA LYS A 99 28.62 42.32 5.85
C LYS A 99 29.48 42.90 6.97
N ASP A 100 30.08 42.04 7.78
CA ASP A 100 31.00 42.43 8.86
C ASP A 100 32.40 42.82 8.36
N GLY A 101 32.64 42.75 7.03
CA GLY A 101 33.88 43.20 6.39
C GLY A 101 35.04 42.20 6.45
N PHE A 102 34.76 40.91 6.65
CA PHE A 102 35.81 39.89 6.62
C PHE A 102 36.35 39.65 5.20
N GLU A 103 37.66 39.40 5.11
CA GLU A 103 38.35 39.10 3.85
C GLU A 103 37.81 37.81 3.20
N ILE A 104 37.62 37.83 1.88
CA ILE A 104 37.10 36.71 1.09
C ILE A 104 37.93 35.43 1.34
N ASP A 105 39.26 35.52 1.34
CA ASP A 105 40.15 34.37 1.59
C ASP A 105 39.89 33.68 2.94
N ARG A 106 39.60 34.47 3.98
CA ARG A 106 39.25 33.92 5.31
C ARG A 106 37.88 33.25 5.27
N ILE A 107 36.91 33.84 4.58
CA ILE A 107 35.57 33.28 4.48
C ILE A 107 35.60 31.97 3.69
N MET A 108 36.34 31.91 2.58
CA MET A 108 36.54 30.68 1.81
C MET A 108 37.11 29.57 2.67
N LYS A 109 38.17 29.85 3.45
CA LYS A 109 38.82 28.87 4.32
C LYS A 109 37.89 28.29 5.39
N ASN A 110 36.93 29.08 5.88
CA ASN A 110 36.03 28.67 6.96
C ASN A 110 34.69 28.08 6.46
N THR A 111 34.24 28.46 5.28
CA THR A 111 32.93 28.06 4.73
C THR A 111 33.02 27.02 3.62
N GLY A 112 34.19 26.87 2.98
CA GLY A 112 34.39 25.99 1.84
C GLY A 112 33.79 26.51 0.53
N LEU A 113 33.22 27.73 0.52
CA LEU A 113 32.67 28.35 -0.68
C LEU A 113 33.79 28.81 -1.62
N SER A 114 33.51 28.80 -2.93
CA SER A 114 34.42 29.35 -3.93
C SER A 114 34.43 30.88 -3.88
N GLU A 115 35.54 31.46 -4.35
CA GLU A 115 35.68 32.91 -4.47
C GLU A 115 34.56 33.50 -5.34
N GLU A 116 34.22 32.84 -6.45
CA GLU A 116 33.12 33.23 -7.33
C GLU A 116 31.77 33.24 -6.60
N ARG A 117 31.47 32.20 -5.82
CA ARG A 117 30.23 32.14 -5.05
C ARG A 117 30.17 33.26 -4.02
N LEU A 118 31.27 33.57 -3.33
CA LEU A 118 31.33 34.67 -2.38
C LEU A 118 31.18 36.05 -3.04
N LYS A 119 31.79 36.26 -4.21
CA LYS A 119 31.60 37.48 -5.01
C LYS A 119 30.14 37.65 -5.44
N ASN A 120 29.51 36.57 -5.87
CA ASN A 120 28.07 36.59 -6.20
C ASN A 120 27.22 36.92 -4.97
N LEU A 121 27.52 36.35 -3.80
CA LEU A 121 26.83 36.66 -2.55
C LEU A 121 27.02 38.12 -2.11
N ASP A 122 28.22 38.66 -2.30
CA ASP A 122 28.53 40.07 -2.03
C ASP A 122 27.75 41.01 -2.98
N LEU A 123 27.68 40.66 -4.27
CA LEU A 123 26.83 41.36 -5.24
C LEU A 123 25.35 41.27 -4.88
N GLU A 124 24.87 40.09 -4.45
CA GLU A 124 23.49 39.92 -3.96
C GLU A 124 23.21 40.89 -2.81
N ILE A 125 24.08 40.93 -1.78
CA ILE A 125 23.95 41.84 -0.64
C ILE A 125 23.90 43.31 -1.10
N ASN A 126 24.83 43.71 -1.96
CA ASN A 126 24.96 45.09 -2.41
C ASN A 126 23.83 45.52 -3.37
N SER A 127 23.29 44.59 -4.17
CA SER A 127 22.14 44.85 -5.05
C SER A 127 20.87 45.18 -4.27
N TYR A 128 20.66 44.55 -3.11
CA TYR A 128 19.55 44.88 -2.20
C TYR A 128 19.75 46.25 -1.54
N SER A 129 20.99 46.64 -1.21
CA SER A 129 21.28 47.97 -0.63
C SER A 129 21.08 49.13 -1.61
N ILE A 130 21.22 48.91 -2.93
CA ILE A 130 20.94 49.93 -3.95
C ILE A 130 19.44 50.19 -4.08
N ASN A 131 18.60 49.15 -4.03
CA ASN A 131 17.15 49.30 -4.16
C ASN A 131 16.52 50.00 -2.95
N ASP A 132 16.97 49.71 -1.73
CA ASP A 132 16.49 50.42 -0.53
C ASP A 132 16.92 51.89 -0.51
N ASN A 133 18.14 52.23 -0.97
CA ASN A 133 18.59 53.62 -1.06
C ASN A 133 17.89 54.41 -2.18
N MET A 134 17.62 53.77 -3.33
CA MET A 134 16.94 54.41 -4.45
C MET A 134 15.46 54.67 -4.14
N TYR A 135 14.76 53.72 -3.50
CA TYR A 135 13.37 53.89 -3.07
C TYR A 135 13.23 55.00 -2.00
N ASN A 136 14.16 55.07 -1.06
CA ASN A 136 14.17 56.11 -0.02
C ASN A 136 14.60 57.50 -0.53
N LYS A 137 15.34 57.58 -1.65
CA LYS A 137 15.72 58.85 -2.27
C LYS A 137 14.60 59.45 -3.11
N ILE A 138 13.83 58.63 -3.83
CA ILE A 138 12.71 59.08 -4.67
C ILE A 138 11.53 59.61 -3.83
N LEU A 139 11.36 59.14 -2.59
CA LEU A 139 10.26 59.57 -1.70
C LEU A 139 10.61 60.76 -0.79
N LYS A 140 11.85 61.29 -0.83
CA LYS A 140 12.32 62.40 0.01
C LYS A 140 12.71 63.66 -0.77
N GLU A 141 12.56 63.65 -2.09
CA GLU A 141 12.60 64.85 -2.96
C GLU A 141 11.18 65.23 -3.36
#